data_AF-A0A8S9I4D4-F1
#
_entry.id   AF-A0A8S9I4D4-F1
#
_cell.length_a   1.000
_cell.length_b   1.000
_cell.length_c   1.000
_cell.angle_alpha   90.00
_cell.angle_beta   90.00
_cell.angle_gamma   90.00
#
_symmetry.space_group_name_H-M   'P 1'
#
loop_
_entity.id
_entity.type
_entity.pdbx_description
1 polymer ?
#
loop_
_entity_poly.entity_id
_entity_poly.type
_entity_poly.pdbx_seq_one_letter_code
_entity_poly.pdbx_strand_id
1 'polypeptide(L)'
;MTSVKVSPLHDIPLTLGDGVYNFIVEIPKESKAKMEVATDEASTPIKQDTKKRKAQILSTWEDPSQANSEVEGAFGDNDPVDVVEIGEAERKIGEVLKVKPLAALAMIDEGELDRKIVAISLDDPKAHLVNDVDDVEKHFPDYAMKIIHETNESWAKLVKRSVDAGDLSLF
;
A
#
# COMPACT_ATOMS: atom_id res chain seq x y z
N MET A 1 -21.91 -23.97 13.62
CA MET A 1 -20.68 -23.20 13.92
C MET A 1 -20.99 -21.75 13.62
N THR A 2 -20.92 -20.87 14.61
CA THR A 2 -21.01 -19.43 14.39
C THR A 2 -19.74 -18.98 13.69
N SER A 3 -19.84 -18.53 12.45
CA SER A 3 -18.73 -17.88 11.75
C SER A 3 -18.34 -16.63 12.54
N VAL A 4 -17.16 -16.62 13.15
CA VAL A 4 -16.63 -15.43 13.81
C VAL A 4 -16.17 -14.48 12.71
N LYS A 5 -16.74 -13.28 12.70
CA LYS A 5 -16.38 -12.24 11.73
C LYS A 5 -15.05 -11.64 12.16
N VAL A 6 -14.01 -11.85 11.36
CA VAL A 6 -12.64 -11.33 11.60
C VAL A 6 -12.55 -9.92 11.01
N SER A 7 -11.99 -8.99 11.79
CA SER A 7 -11.59 -7.66 11.34
C SER A 7 -10.24 -7.71 10.64
N PRO A 8 -10.15 -7.35 9.34
CA PRO A 8 -8.88 -7.18 8.63
C PRO A 8 -7.87 -6.33 9.41
N LEU A 9 -8.36 -5.27 10.05
CA LEU A 9 -7.52 -4.24 10.63
C LEU A 9 -7.07 -4.53 12.06
N HIS A 10 -7.92 -5.22 12.84
CA HIS A 10 -7.71 -5.37 14.28
C HIS A 10 -7.36 -6.81 14.70
N ASP A 11 -7.86 -7.81 13.97
CA ASP A 11 -7.75 -9.21 14.38
C ASP A 11 -6.61 -9.96 13.68
N ILE A 12 -6.01 -9.37 12.64
CA ILE A 12 -4.86 -9.94 11.93
C ILE A 12 -3.58 -9.32 12.50
N PRO A 13 -2.64 -10.11 13.04
CA PRO A 13 -1.42 -9.57 13.61
C PRO A 13 -0.55 -8.94 12.52
N LEU A 14 -0.08 -7.72 12.73
CA LEU A 14 0.76 -7.02 11.74
C LEU A 14 2.06 -7.77 11.44
N THR A 15 2.80 -8.15 12.49
CA THR A 15 4.10 -8.81 12.37
C THR A 15 4.00 -10.29 12.74
N LEU A 16 4.72 -11.11 11.99
CA LEU A 16 4.89 -12.54 12.25
C LEU A 16 6.29 -12.88 12.84
N GLY A 17 7.12 -11.86 13.08
CA GLY A 17 8.53 -12.02 13.45
C GLY A 17 9.48 -11.99 12.25
N ASP A 18 10.78 -11.82 12.51
CA ASP A 18 11.87 -11.91 11.52
C ASP A 18 11.70 -11.04 10.26
N GLY A 19 11.13 -9.84 10.41
CA GLY A 19 10.88 -8.93 9.28
C GLY A 19 9.75 -9.36 8.35
N VAL A 20 8.92 -10.31 8.78
CA VAL A 20 7.75 -10.80 8.04
C VAL A 20 6.48 -10.14 8.56
N TYR A 21 5.63 -9.74 7.63
CA TYR A 21 4.38 -9.02 7.90
C TYR A 21 3.20 -9.71 7.23
N ASN A 22 2.01 -9.56 7.81
CA ASN A 22 0.77 -9.85 7.11
C ASN A 22 0.39 -8.65 6.24
N PHE A 23 0.06 -8.93 4.99
CA PHE A 23 -0.50 -7.98 4.04
C PHE A 23 -1.87 -8.48 3.60
N ILE A 24 -2.85 -7.58 3.55
CA ILE A 24 -4.23 -7.92 3.20
C ILE A 24 -4.51 -7.32 1.84
N VAL A 25 -4.88 -8.16 0.89
CA VAL A 25 -5.10 -7.74 -0.49
C VAL A 25 -6.42 -7.00 -0.59
N GLU A 26 -6.38 -5.72 -0.90
CA GLU A 26 -7.59 -4.93 -1.13
C GLU A 26 -7.92 -4.84 -2.62
N ILE A 27 -6.91 -4.53 -3.45
CA ILE A 27 -7.05 -4.34 -4.89
C ILE A 27 -6.18 -5.39 -5.62
N PRO A 28 -6.80 -6.40 -6.26
CA PRO A 28 -6.09 -7.36 -7.09
C PRO A 28 -5.33 -6.67 -8.24
N LYS A 29 -4.20 -7.26 -8.61
CA LYS A 29 -3.40 -6.87 -9.77
C LYS A 29 -4.29 -6.75 -11.01
N GLU A 30 -4.11 -5.67 -11.78
CA GLU A 30 -4.87 -5.35 -13.00
C GLU A 30 -6.38 -5.11 -12.81
N SER A 31 -6.86 -4.99 -11.57
CA SER A 31 -8.22 -4.55 -11.29
C SER A 31 -8.32 -3.03 -11.16
N LYS A 32 -9.53 -2.48 -11.40
CA LYS A 32 -9.80 -1.02 -11.34
C LYS A 32 -10.71 -0.60 -10.18
N ALA A 33 -11.30 -1.55 -9.46
CA ALA A 33 -12.18 -1.22 -8.36
C ALA A 33 -11.34 -0.77 -7.16
N LYS A 34 -11.48 0.51 -6.75
CA LYS A 34 -10.88 1.03 -5.52
C LYS A 34 -11.58 0.38 -4.33
N MET A 35 -10.92 -0.60 -3.73
CA MET A 35 -11.41 -1.35 -2.57
C MET A 35 -10.54 -0.99 -1.38
N GLU A 36 -11.15 -0.75 -0.23
CA GLU A 36 -10.43 -0.34 0.97
C GLU A 36 -11.10 -0.93 2.22
N VAL A 37 -10.30 -1.16 3.25
CA VAL A 37 -10.79 -1.42 4.60
C VAL A 37 -11.63 -0.24 5.09
N ALA A 38 -12.86 -0.55 5.47
CA ALA A 38 -13.78 0.39 6.11
C ALA A 38 -13.38 0.72 7.55
N THR A 39 -12.50 1.68 7.75
CA THR A 39 -12.00 2.09 9.08
C THR A 39 -13.08 2.65 10.03
N ASP A 40 -14.24 3.02 9.50
CA ASP A 40 -15.37 3.58 10.23
C ASP A 40 -16.50 2.58 10.54
N GLU A 41 -16.35 1.31 10.16
CA GLU A 41 -17.38 0.28 10.34
C GLU A 41 -16.94 -0.87 11.25
N ALA A 42 -17.91 -1.49 11.93
CA ALA A 42 -17.68 -2.66 12.76
C ALA A 42 -17.11 -3.84 11.95
N SER A 43 -16.09 -4.50 12.49
CA SER A 43 -15.32 -5.55 11.82
C SER A 43 -14.56 -5.10 10.56
N THR A 44 -14.47 -3.79 10.30
CA THR A 44 -13.62 -3.17 9.27
C THR A 44 -13.61 -3.91 7.92
N PRO A 45 -14.78 -4.16 7.29
CA PRO A 45 -14.85 -4.93 6.05
C PRO A 45 -14.16 -4.21 4.89
N ILE A 46 -13.62 -4.96 3.94
CA ILE A 46 -13.14 -4.41 2.66
C ILE A 46 -14.36 -4.12 1.77
N LYS A 47 -14.46 -2.90 1.25
CA LYS A 47 -15.57 -2.46 0.40
C LYS A 47 -15.09 -1.45 -0.64
N GLN A 48 -15.87 -1.28 -1.69
CA GLN A 48 -15.55 -0.30 -2.71
C GLN A 48 -15.65 1.11 -2.12
N ASP A 49 -14.60 1.90 -2.27
CA ASP A 49 -14.62 3.28 -1.87
C ASP A 49 -15.59 4.08 -2.74
N THR A 50 -16.36 4.94 -2.09
CA THR A 50 -17.36 5.80 -2.72
C THR A 50 -17.24 7.26 -2.29
N LYS A 51 -16.47 7.59 -1.22
CA LYS A 51 -16.19 8.95 -0.68
C LYS A 51 -15.04 8.91 0.35
N LYS A 52 -14.21 9.98 0.42
CA LYS A 52 -13.17 10.19 1.47
C LYS A 52 -13.75 9.96 2.88
N ARG A 53 -13.14 9.05 3.65
CA ARG A 53 -13.55 8.66 5.02
C ARG A 53 -12.66 9.31 6.07
N LYS A 54 -13.08 9.20 7.33
CA LYS A 54 -12.34 9.68 8.50
C LYS A 54 -11.79 8.48 9.23
N ALA A 55 -10.49 8.24 9.12
CA ALA A 55 -9.86 7.09 9.75
C ALA A 55 -9.78 7.24 11.29
N GLN A 56 -9.67 6.10 11.96
CA GLN A 56 -9.39 5.97 13.39
C GLN A 56 -7.90 5.59 13.56
N ILE A 57 -7.35 5.61 14.78
CA ILE A 57 -5.91 5.31 15.05
C ILE A 57 -5.66 3.80 15.01
N LEU A 58 -4.65 3.35 14.25
CA LEU A 58 -4.47 1.94 13.81
C LEU A 58 -3.04 1.43 14.00
N SER A 59 -2.86 0.13 13.76
CA SER A 59 -1.60 -0.63 13.91
C SER A 59 -0.45 -0.10 13.04
N THR A 60 -0.75 0.46 11.88
CA THR A 60 0.18 1.07 10.91
C THR A 60 -0.40 2.39 10.44
N TRP A 61 -0.58 3.37 11.33
CA TRP A 61 -1.28 4.60 11.01
C TRP A 61 -0.33 5.74 10.65
N GLU A 62 -0.60 6.44 9.54
CA GLU A 62 0.13 7.64 9.12
C GLU A 62 -0.42 8.86 9.87
N ASP A 63 0.22 9.23 10.98
CA ASP A 63 -0.27 10.27 11.89
C ASP A 63 -0.32 11.67 11.22
N PRO A 64 -1.52 12.26 11.00
CA PRO A 64 -1.67 13.58 10.38
C PRO A 64 -1.30 14.73 11.34
N SER A 65 -1.00 14.43 12.61
CA SER A 65 -0.62 15.44 13.60
C SER A 65 0.89 15.69 13.68
N GLN A 66 1.70 14.86 12.99
CA GLN A 66 3.15 14.94 13.01
C GLN A 66 3.72 15.26 11.63
N ALA A 67 4.38 16.41 11.52
CA ALA A 67 5.10 16.80 10.30
C ALA A 67 6.39 15.99 10.17
N ASN A 68 6.63 15.42 8.98
CA ASN A 68 7.82 14.65 8.69
C ASN A 68 8.93 15.52 8.05
N SER A 69 10.00 15.78 8.80
CA SER A 69 11.11 16.63 8.32
C SER A 69 11.90 16.06 7.16
N GLU A 70 11.85 14.74 6.92
CA GLU A 70 12.53 14.09 5.80
C GLU A 70 11.76 14.24 4.48
N VAL A 71 10.48 14.63 4.55
CA VAL A 71 9.59 14.80 3.38
C VAL A 71 8.95 16.18 3.41
N GLU A 72 9.78 17.22 3.45
CA GLU A 72 9.38 18.65 3.37
C GLU A 72 8.37 19.10 4.45
N GLY A 73 8.26 18.38 5.57
CA GLY A 73 7.32 18.68 6.64
C GLY A 73 5.89 18.23 6.36
N ALA A 74 5.66 17.34 5.39
CA ALA A 74 4.35 16.77 5.10
C ALA A 74 3.78 15.99 6.30
N PHE A 75 2.46 16.04 6.47
CA PHE A 75 1.71 15.30 7.49
C PHE A 75 1.17 14.00 6.91
N GLY A 76 1.03 12.94 7.70
CA GLY A 76 0.44 11.68 7.21
C GLY A 76 -0.98 11.85 6.67
N ASP A 77 -1.38 10.97 5.75
CA ASP A 77 -2.70 10.96 5.10
C ASP A 77 -3.85 10.45 5.99
N ASN A 78 -3.53 10.09 7.24
CA ASN A 78 -4.44 9.54 8.24
C ASN A 78 -4.92 8.10 7.96
N ASP A 79 -4.36 7.38 6.99
CA ASP A 79 -4.77 6.01 6.65
C ASP A 79 -3.77 4.95 7.13
N PRO A 80 -4.11 3.64 7.04
CA PRO A 80 -3.12 2.59 7.17
C PRO A 80 -2.02 2.72 6.11
N VAL A 81 -0.76 2.45 6.49
CA VAL A 81 0.35 2.37 5.53
C VAL A 81 0.01 1.42 4.38
N ASP A 82 0.14 1.93 3.15
CA ASP A 82 -0.14 1.18 1.95
C ASP A 82 1.00 0.25 1.54
N VAL A 83 0.64 -0.87 0.91
CA VAL A 83 1.59 -1.88 0.44
C VAL A 83 1.33 -2.24 -1.02
N VAL A 84 2.39 -2.20 -1.83
CA VAL A 84 2.41 -2.67 -3.21
C VAL A 84 3.15 -4.01 -3.25
N GLU A 85 2.41 -5.10 -3.45
CA GLU A 85 2.97 -6.44 -3.62
C GLU A 85 3.37 -6.69 -5.07
N ILE A 86 4.65 -7.01 -5.32
CA ILE A 86 5.22 -7.07 -6.69
C ILE A 86 5.28 -8.47 -7.31
N GLY A 87 4.76 -9.48 -6.61
CA GLY A 87 4.76 -10.86 -7.06
C GLY A 87 4.04 -11.09 -8.39
N GLU A 88 4.28 -12.27 -8.97
CA GLU A 88 3.74 -12.61 -10.28
C GLU A 88 2.26 -13.02 -10.22
N ALA A 89 1.84 -13.62 -9.11
CA ALA A 89 0.51 -14.20 -8.95
C ALA A 89 -0.57 -13.14 -8.73
N GLU A 90 -1.69 -13.28 -9.43
CA GLU A 90 -2.92 -12.55 -9.10
C GLU A 90 -3.51 -13.06 -7.77
N ARG A 91 -3.98 -12.12 -6.95
CA ARG A 91 -4.48 -12.38 -5.59
C ARG A 91 -5.93 -11.97 -5.45
N LYS A 92 -6.61 -12.49 -4.43
CA LYS A 92 -8.04 -12.21 -4.20
C LYS A 92 -8.22 -11.14 -3.13
N ILE A 93 -9.27 -10.34 -3.28
CA ILE A 93 -9.70 -9.38 -2.24
C ILE A 93 -9.88 -10.12 -0.90
N GLY A 94 -9.28 -9.59 0.16
CA GLY A 94 -9.29 -10.16 1.51
C GLY A 94 -8.32 -11.32 1.73
N GLU A 95 -7.53 -11.71 0.74
CA GLU A 95 -6.45 -12.69 0.92
C GLU A 95 -5.36 -12.11 1.83
N VAL A 96 -4.87 -12.91 2.77
CA VAL A 96 -3.81 -12.52 3.70
C VAL A 96 -2.52 -13.18 3.27
N LEU A 97 -1.55 -12.37 2.89
CA LEU A 97 -0.24 -12.80 2.42
C LEU A 97 0.80 -12.57 3.51
N LYS A 98 1.79 -13.47 3.56
CA LYS A 98 3.03 -13.21 4.29
C LYS A 98 3.97 -12.52 3.33
N VAL A 99 4.41 -11.32 3.68
CA VAL A 99 5.28 -10.53 2.83
C VAL A 99 6.54 -10.11 3.58
N LYS A 100 7.60 -9.86 2.82
CA LYS A 100 8.75 -9.10 3.31
C LYS A 100 8.84 -7.74 2.59
N PRO A 101 9.02 -6.63 3.32
CA PRO A 101 9.27 -5.32 2.73
C PRO A 101 10.61 -5.28 2.00
N LEU A 102 10.69 -4.49 0.93
CA LEU A 102 11.87 -4.35 0.07
C LEU A 102 12.30 -2.89 -0.07
N ALA A 103 11.33 -1.98 -0.15
CA ALA A 103 11.56 -0.54 -0.26
C ALA A 103 10.36 0.24 0.30
N ALA A 104 10.54 1.54 0.50
CA ALA A 104 9.47 2.47 0.82
C ALA A 104 9.54 3.65 -0.16
N LEU A 105 8.40 4.03 -0.72
CA LEU A 105 8.21 5.22 -1.54
C LEU A 105 7.44 6.24 -0.71
N ALA A 106 7.98 7.45 -0.58
CA ALA A 106 7.27 8.57 0.04
C ALA A 106 6.60 9.39 -1.07
N MET A 107 5.28 9.31 -1.17
CA MET A 107 4.50 10.14 -2.09
C MET A 107 3.91 11.32 -1.34
N ILE A 108 3.70 12.42 -2.07
CA ILE A 108 2.91 13.55 -1.58
C ILE A 108 1.64 13.59 -2.41
N ASP A 109 0.48 13.33 -1.78
CA ASP A 109 -0.85 13.45 -2.40
C ASP A 109 -1.59 14.61 -1.76
N GLU A 110 -2.00 15.60 -2.56
CA GLU A 110 -2.69 16.82 -2.09
C GLU A 110 -2.04 17.56 -0.89
N GLY A 111 -0.75 17.35 -0.62
CA GLY A 111 -0.02 17.94 0.52
C GLY A 111 0.10 17.02 1.74
N GLU A 112 -0.46 15.81 1.67
CA GLU A 112 -0.35 14.74 2.64
C GLU A 112 0.75 13.76 2.21
N LEU A 113 1.50 13.24 3.18
CA LEU A 113 2.47 12.16 3.00
C LEU A 113 1.69 10.86 2.92
N ASP A 114 1.90 10.15 1.83
CA ASP A 114 1.32 8.84 1.54
C ASP A 114 2.48 7.87 1.27
N ARG A 115 2.81 7.02 2.26
CA ARG A 115 3.89 6.02 2.11
C ARG A 115 3.37 4.74 1.47
N LYS A 116 4.01 4.36 0.36
CA LYS A 116 3.80 3.07 -0.30
C LYS A 116 4.98 2.14 0.00
N ILE A 117 4.74 1.06 0.73
CA ILE A 117 5.75 0.02 0.97
C ILE A 117 5.75 -0.95 -0.20
N VAL A 118 6.90 -1.14 -0.83
CA VAL A 118 7.09 -2.18 -1.85
C VAL A 118 7.46 -3.47 -1.13
N ALA A 119 6.70 -4.55 -1.37
CA ALA A 119 6.91 -5.83 -0.72
C ALA A 119 6.73 -7.00 -1.70
N ILE A 120 7.20 -8.18 -1.31
CA ILE A 120 6.98 -9.42 -2.08
C ILE A 120 6.42 -10.51 -1.17
N SER A 121 5.45 -11.27 -1.69
CA SER A 121 4.94 -12.47 -1.05
C SER A 121 6.06 -13.49 -0.85
N LEU A 122 6.14 -14.09 0.34
CA LEU A 122 7.09 -15.18 0.62
C LEU A 122 6.79 -16.46 -0.17
N ASP A 123 5.57 -16.61 -0.68
CA ASP A 123 5.17 -17.73 -1.53
C ASP A 123 5.52 -17.49 -3.02
N ASP A 124 6.02 -16.29 -3.37
CA ASP A 124 6.47 -16.01 -4.73
C ASP A 124 7.75 -16.80 -5.06
N PRO A 125 7.84 -17.47 -6.23
CA PRO A 125 9.02 -18.24 -6.61
C PRO A 125 10.33 -17.44 -6.60
N LYS A 126 10.26 -16.12 -6.83
CA LYS A 126 11.40 -15.21 -6.87
C LYS A 126 11.65 -14.50 -5.53
N ALA A 127 10.84 -14.74 -4.49
CA ALA A 127 11.01 -14.09 -3.18
C ALA A 127 12.43 -14.27 -2.64
N HIS A 128 13.05 -15.45 -2.83
CA HIS A 128 14.41 -15.73 -2.37
C HIS A 128 15.50 -14.95 -3.11
N LEU A 129 15.20 -14.37 -4.28
CA LEU A 129 16.14 -13.59 -5.10
C LEU A 129 16.17 -12.11 -4.74
N VAL A 130 15.24 -11.64 -3.89
CA VAL A 130 15.03 -10.20 -3.69
C VAL A 130 14.98 -9.87 -2.21
N ASN A 131 15.91 -9.06 -1.72
CA ASN A 131 15.98 -8.68 -0.29
C ASN A 131 16.11 -7.18 -0.06
N ASP A 132 16.39 -6.41 -1.11
CA ASP A 132 16.47 -4.96 -1.08
C ASP A 132 16.02 -4.37 -2.42
N VAL A 133 16.11 -3.05 -2.55
CA VAL A 133 15.74 -2.31 -3.75
C VAL A 133 16.62 -2.68 -4.96
N ASP A 134 17.91 -2.95 -4.76
CA ASP A 134 18.84 -3.25 -5.86
C ASP A 134 18.49 -4.60 -6.50
N ASP A 135 18.09 -5.59 -5.68
CA ASP A 135 17.61 -6.87 -6.18
C ASP A 135 16.27 -6.72 -6.94
N VAL A 136 15.40 -5.79 -6.53
CA VAL A 136 14.13 -5.50 -7.24
C VAL A 136 14.43 -5.03 -8.66
N GLU A 137 15.34 -4.07 -8.83
CA GLU A 137 15.72 -3.56 -10.15
C GLU A 137 16.27 -4.67 -11.04
N LYS A 138 17.03 -5.59 -10.46
CA LYS A 138 17.70 -6.68 -11.17
C LYS A 138 16.75 -7.81 -11.57
N HIS A 139 15.78 -8.16 -10.73
CA HIS A 139 14.96 -9.36 -10.89
C HIS A 139 13.51 -9.08 -11.29
N PHE A 140 13.05 -7.83 -11.14
CA PHE A 140 11.71 -7.35 -11.51
C PHE A 140 11.75 -6.07 -12.36
N PRO A 141 12.60 -5.99 -13.42
CA PRO A 141 12.82 -4.73 -14.14
C PRO A 141 11.55 -4.20 -14.84
N ASP A 142 10.66 -5.06 -15.31
CA ASP A 142 9.54 -4.59 -16.16
C ASP A 142 8.32 -4.12 -15.36
N TYR A 143 8.03 -4.72 -14.20
CA TYR A 143 6.84 -4.40 -13.42
C TYR A 143 7.16 -3.47 -12.24
N ALA A 144 8.23 -3.76 -11.49
CA ALA A 144 8.59 -2.94 -10.34
C ALA A 144 9.15 -1.58 -10.77
N MET A 145 10.01 -1.52 -11.80
CA MET A 145 10.45 -0.24 -12.32
C MET A 145 9.32 0.50 -13.03
N LYS A 146 8.38 -0.18 -13.67
CA LYS A 146 7.19 0.47 -14.22
C LYS A 146 6.37 1.13 -13.11
N ILE A 147 6.08 0.42 -12.01
CA ILE A 147 5.39 1.00 -10.86
C ILE A 147 6.21 2.17 -10.30
N ILE A 148 7.50 1.97 -10.01
CA ILE A 148 8.35 3.03 -9.46
C ILE A 148 8.40 4.24 -10.40
N HIS A 149 8.58 4.05 -11.70
CA HIS A 149 8.63 5.14 -12.68
C HIS A 149 7.27 5.79 -12.89
N GLU A 150 6.17 5.05 -13.02
CA GLU A 150 4.83 5.62 -13.19
C GLU A 150 4.38 6.36 -11.93
N THR A 151 4.68 5.81 -10.75
CA THR A 151 4.48 6.48 -9.46
C THR A 151 5.33 7.75 -9.37
N ASN A 152 6.62 7.68 -9.71
CA ASN A 152 7.53 8.82 -9.63
C ASN A 152 7.29 9.87 -10.73
N GLU A 153 6.82 9.47 -11.92
CA GLU A 153 6.40 10.37 -12.98
C GLU A 153 5.08 11.07 -12.65
N SER A 154 4.10 10.32 -12.13
CA SER A 154 2.84 10.88 -11.63
C SER A 154 3.14 11.87 -10.51
N TRP A 155 4.07 11.53 -9.62
CA TRP A 155 4.59 12.40 -8.58
C TRP A 155 5.28 13.65 -9.15
N ALA A 156 6.20 13.51 -10.11
CA ALA A 156 6.87 14.65 -10.73
C ALA A 156 5.91 15.58 -11.48
N LYS A 157 4.83 15.04 -12.06
CA LYS A 157 3.76 15.78 -12.75
C LYS A 157 2.87 16.55 -11.77
N LEU A 158 2.54 15.94 -10.63
CA LEU A 158 1.78 16.53 -9.52
C LEU A 158 2.57 17.65 -8.82
N VAL A 159 3.83 17.40 -8.45
CA VAL A 159 4.69 18.38 -7.77
C VAL A 159 4.92 19.62 -8.63
N LYS A 160 4.98 19.47 -9.96
CA LYS A 160 5.10 20.59 -10.91
C LYS A 160 3.78 21.31 -11.21
N ARG A 161 2.65 20.89 -10.62
CA ARG A 161 1.28 21.37 -10.95
C ARG A 161 1.01 21.37 -12.46
N SER A 162 1.59 20.40 -13.17
CA SER A 162 1.55 20.36 -14.64
C SER A 162 0.31 19.66 -15.20
N VAL A 163 -0.48 19.04 -14.32
CA VAL A 163 -1.71 18.33 -14.64
C VAL A 163 -2.60 18.37 -13.40
N ASP A 164 -3.91 18.53 -13.58
CA ASP A 164 -4.87 18.43 -12.49
C ASP A 164 -5.01 16.96 -12.05
N ALA A 165 -5.24 16.71 -10.75
CA ALA A 165 -5.29 15.36 -10.18
C ALA A 165 -6.30 14.43 -10.87
N GLY A 166 -7.36 14.98 -11.48
CA GLY A 166 -8.37 14.23 -12.23
C GLY A 166 -7.94 13.73 -13.62
N ASP A 167 -6.82 14.21 -14.14
CA ASP A 167 -6.28 13.85 -15.46
C ASP A 167 -5.13 12.82 -15.39
N LEU A 168 -4.84 12.33 -14.18
CA LEU A 168 -3.86 11.26 -13.97
C LEU A 168 -4.45 9.91 -14.37
N SER A 169 -3.98 9.38 -15.50
CA SER A 169 -4.23 7.99 -15.88
C SER A 169 -3.25 7.09 -15.15
N LEU A 170 -3.74 6.32 -14.19
CA LEU A 170 -3.03 5.16 -13.68
C LEU A 170 -3.45 3.86 -14.40
N PHE A 171 -4.63 3.83 -15.06
CA PHE A 171 -5.07 2.85 -16.09
C PHE A 171 -6.32 3.30 -16.85
#